data_AF-A0A195BGI9-F1
#
_entry.id   AF-A0A195BGI9-F1
#
_cell.length_a   1.000
_cell.length_b   1.000
_cell.length_c   1.000
_cell.angle_alpha   90.00
_cell.angle_beta   90.00
_cell.angle_gamma   90.00
#
_symmetry.space_group_name_H-M   'P 1'
#
loop_
_entity.id
_entity.type
_entity.pdbx_description
1 polymer ?
#
loop_
_entity_poly.entity_id
_entity_poly.type
_entity_poly.pdbx_seq_one_letter_code
_entity_poly.pdbx_strand_id
1 'polypeptide(L)'
;MSVIYKNSMNVIGKFVPEKLQPLWKHPAGPQTIFFWAPAFKWGLVIAGLGDLQRPANKISVGQSCALGITGLIWTRYSLVITPRNWNLFSVNLFVAFTAIYQITRALRYQRQQAALEAAKIIPSDAAH
;
A
#
# COMPACT_ATOMS: atom_id res chain seq x y z
N MET A 1 -28.02 6.57 7.42
CA MET A 1 -27.80 5.25 8.04
C MET A 1 -29.15 4.67 8.41
N SER A 2 -29.51 3.51 7.84
CA SER A 2 -30.78 2.83 8.12
C SER A 2 -30.95 2.55 9.61
N VAL A 3 -32.18 2.65 10.11
CA VAL A 3 -32.53 2.37 11.52
C VAL A 3 -32.15 0.93 11.90
N ILE A 4 -32.31 0.00 10.95
CA ILE A 4 -31.94 -1.42 11.11
C ILE A 4 -30.44 -1.57 11.40
N TYR A 5 -29.61 -0.83 10.66
CA TYR A 5 -28.15 -0.86 10.84
C TYR A 5 -27.72 -0.37 12.22
N LYS A 6 -28.31 0.75 12.68
CA LYS A 6 -28.02 1.32 14.00
C LYS A 6 -28.38 0.35 15.12
N ASN A 7 -29.55 -0.28 15.02
CA ASN A 7 -30.03 -1.20 16.04
C ASN A 7 -29.15 -2.46 16.11
N SER A 8 -28.78 -3.04 14.97
CA SER A 8 -27.87 -4.19 14.93
C SER A 8 -26.49 -3.87 15.52
N MET A 9 -25.88 -2.74 15.15
CA MET A 9 -24.57 -2.34 15.66
C MET A 9 -24.58 -2.02 17.17
N ASN A 10 -25.71 -1.54 17.70
CA ASN A 10 -25.88 -1.31 19.13
C ASN A 10 -26.01 -2.62 19.91
N VAL A 11 -26.66 -3.64 19.35
CA VAL A 11 -26.74 -4.98 19.96
C VAL A 11 -25.36 -5.63 19.99
N ILE A 12 -24.62 -5.61 18.87
CA ILE A 12 -23.26 -6.14 18.81
C ILE A 12 -22.34 -5.40 19.78
N GLY A 13 -22.52 -4.07 19.90
CA GLY A 13 -21.78 -3.24 20.86
C GLY A 13 -21.92 -3.70 22.31
N LYS A 14 -23.00 -4.37 22.72
CA LYS A 14 -23.14 -4.91 24.08
C LYS A 14 -22.23 -6.10 24.36
N PHE A 15 -21.78 -6.80 23.31
CA PHE A 15 -20.86 -7.93 23.40
C PHE A 15 -19.40 -7.52 23.22
N VAL A 16 -19.12 -6.25 22.90
CA VAL A 16 -17.75 -5.73 22.75
C VAL A 16 -17.17 -5.41 24.13
N PRO A 17 -15.99 -5.94 24.50
CA PRO A 17 -15.32 -5.65 25.76
C PRO A 17 -15.18 -4.14 26.01
N GLU A 18 -15.29 -3.68 27.25
CA GLU A 18 -15.21 -2.25 27.60
C GLU A 18 -13.96 -1.56 27.06
N LYS A 19 -12.82 -2.25 27.04
CA LYS A 19 -11.56 -1.73 26.51
C LYS A 19 -11.61 -1.39 25.01
N LEU A 20 -12.50 -2.03 24.25
CA LEU A 20 -12.66 -1.83 22.80
C LEU A 20 -13.84 -0.91 22.45
N GLN A 21 -14.66 -0.52 23.43
CA GLN A 21 -15.75 0.45 23.25
C GLN A 21 -15.32 1.80 22.67
N PRO A 22 -14.15 2.38 23.05
CA PRO A 22 -13.68 3.62 22.45
C PRO A 22 -13.42 3.49 20.95
N LEU A 23 -12.89 2.34 20.51
CA LEU A 23 -12.65 2.04 19.10
C LEU A 23 -13.96 1.75 18.36
N TRP A 24 -14.88 1.00 19.00
CA TRP A 24 -16.19 0.64 18.45
C TRP A 24 -17.06 1.87 18.15
N LYS A 25 -17.07 2.85 19.06
CA LYS A 25 -17.86 4.08 18.94
C LYS A 25 -17.17 5.21 18.17
N HIS A 26 -15.91 5.02 17.75
CA HIS A 26 -15.18 6.03 16.98
C HIS A 26 -15.90 6.32 15.66
N PRO A 27 -15.99 7.59 15.19
CA PRO A 27 -16.71 7.93 13.96
C PRO A 27 -16.09 7.30 12.69
N ALA A 28 -14.81 6.94 12.73
CA ALA A 28 -14.13 6.10 11.72
C ALA A 28 -13.86 4.66 12.22
N GLY A 29 -14.66 4.17 13.17
CA GLY A 29 -14.52 2.85 13.79
C GLY A 29 -15.25 1.73 13.04
N PRO A 30 -15.22 0.50 13.58
CA PRO A 30 -15.78 -0.71 12.93
C PRO A 30 -17.25 -0.65 12.54
N GLN A 31 -18.00 0.30 13.11
CA GLN A 31 -19.39 0.57 12.76
C GLN A 31 -19.55 1.36 11.45
N THR A 32 -18.46 1.76 10.77
CA THR A 32 -18.56 2.56 9.54
C THR A 32 -17.72 2.01 8.40
N ILE A 33 -18.11 2.34 7.17
CA ILE A 33 -17.38 1.97 5.97
C ILE A 33 -15.95 2.54 5.96
N PHE A 34 -15.72 3.63 6.70
CA PHE A 34 -14.40 4.25 6.84
C PHE A 34 -13.38 3.34 7.55
N PHE A 35 -13.83 2.35 8.32
CA PHE A 35 -12.93 1.33 8.89
C PHE A 35 -12.68 0.18 7.91
N TRP A 36 -13.77 -0.36 7.33
CA TRP A 36 -13.71 -1.55 6.48
C TRP A 36 -13.06 -1.29 5.13
N ALA A 37 -13.29 -0.15 4.50
CA ALA A 37 -12.69 0.15 3.20
C ALA A 37 -11.14 0.17 3.25
N PRO A 38 -10.48 0.86 4.20
CA PRO A 38 -9.04 0.72 4.42
C PRO A 38 -8.63 -0.70 4.81
N ALA A 39 -9.43 -1.40 5.63
CA ALA A 39 -9.13 -2.79 6.02
C ALA A 39 -9.02 -3.72 4.80
N PHE A 40 -9.93 -3.61 3.83
CA PHE A 40 -9.80 -4.35 2.57
C PHE A 40 -8.63 -3.87 1.72
N LYS A 41 -8.33 -2.57 1.73
CA LYS A 41 -7.22 -1.99 0.98
C LYS A 41 -5.85 -2.53 1.43
N TRP A 42 -5.72 -3.03 2.67
CA TRP A 42 -4.51 -3.75 3.11
C TRP A 42 -4.17 -4.97 2.27
N GLY A 43 -5.14 -5.56 1.56
CA GLY A 43 -4.88 -6.60 0.56
C GLY A 43 -3.92 -6.14 -0.53
N LEU A 44 -3.95 -4.87 -0.94
CA LEU A 44 -3.00 -4.31 -1.91
C LEU A 44 -1.58 -4.23 -1.34
N VAL A 45 -1.45 -3.89 -0.06
CA VAL A 45 -0.14 -3.85 0.61
C VAL A 45 0.44 -5.26 0.70
N ILE A 46 -0.38 -6.24 1.11
CA ILE A 46 0.04 -7.65 1.20
C ILE A 46 0.44 -8.18 -0.19
N ALA A 47 -0.34 -7.90 -1.22
CA ALA A 47 0.00 -8.26 -2.59
C ALA A 47 1.30 -7.60 -3.05
N GLY A 48 1.50 -6.31 -2.76
CA GLY A 48 2.71 -5.57 -3.07
C GLY A 48 3.96 -6.11 -2.36
N LEU A 49 3.80 -6.60 -1.12
CA LEU A 49 4.85 -7.31 -0.37
C LEU A 49 5.14 -8.69 -0.96
N GLY A 50 4.12 -9.45 -1.37
CA GLY A 50 4.31 -10.73 -2.06
C GLY A 50 5.04 -10.56 -3.39
N ASP A 51 4.76 -9.49 -4.13
CA ASP A 51 5.43 -9.17 -5.40
C ASP A 51 6.92 -8.82 -5.22
N LEU A 52 7.38 -8.56 -4.00
CA LEU A 52 8.82 -8.39 -3.73
C LEU A 52 9.61 -9.68 -3.99
N GLN A 53 8.98 -10.85 -3.99
CA GLN A 53 9.68 -12.09 -4.32
C GLN A 53 9.81 -12.31 -5.84
N ARG A 54 9.10 -11.52 -6.67
CA ARG A 54 9.16 -11.67 -8.13
C ARG A 54 10.52 -11.18 -8.68
N PRO A 55 11.01 -11.85 -9.75
CA PRO A 55 12.24 -11.45 -10.41
C PRO A 55 12.13 -10.03 -10.97
N ALA A 56 13.18 -9.23 -10.81
CA ALA A 56 13.18 -7.79 -11.12
C ALA A 56 12.88 -7.47 -12.59
N ASN A 57 13.07 -8.44 -13.50
CA ASN A 57 12.73 -8.32 -14.92
C ASN A 57 11.22 -8.18 -15.18
N LYS A 58 10.36 -8.67 -14.27
CA LYS A 58 8.90 -8.59 -14.42
C LYS A 58 8.29 -7.36 -13.72
N ILE A 59 9.11 -6.50 -13.11
CA ILE A 59 8.63 -5.32 -12.38
C ILE A 59 8.40 -4.17 -13.36
N SER A 60 7.16 -3.71 -13.47
CA SER A 60 6.82 -2.53 -14.27
C SER A 60 7.11 -1.25 -13.49
N VAL A 61 8.21 -0.56 -13.82
CA VAL A 61 8.62 0.70 -13.18
C VAL A 61 7.51 1.76 -13.24
N GLY A 62 6.83 1.89 -14.39
CA GLY A 62 5.76 2.87 -14.57
C GLY A 62 4.57 2.63 -13.64
N GLN A 63 4.15 1.36 -13.47
CA GLN A 63 3.06 0.99 -12.57
C GLN A 63 3.45 1.22 -11.10
N SER A 64 4.65 0.81 -10.69
CA SER A 64 5.14 1.08 -9.33
C SER A 64 5.28 2.58 -9.07
N CYS A 65 5.75 3.39 -10.04
CA CYS A 65 5.77 4.86 -9.91
C CYS A 65 4.36 5.44 -9.73
N ALA A 66 3.38 5.02 -10.52
CA ALA A 66 2.00 5.48 -10.40
C ALA A 66 1.41 5.13 -9.02
N LEU A 67 1.61 3.90 -8.54
CA LEU A 67 1.18 3.46 -7.21
C LEU A 67 1.89 4.24 -6.08
N GLY A 68 3.18 4.52 -6.24
CA GLY A 68 3.97 5.30 -5.29
C GLY A 68 3.47 6.74 -5.15
N ILE A 69 3.33 7.44 -6.28
CA ILE A 69 2.86 8.83 -6.31
C ILE A 69 1.44 8.95 -5.77
N THR A 70 0.54 8.08 -6.23
CA THR A 70 -0.84 8.07 -5.74
C THR A 70 -0.90 7.75 -4.24
N GLY A 71 -0.11 6.79 -3.76
CA GLY A 71 0.03 6.49 -2.33
C GLY A 71 0.44 7.72 -1.51
N LEU A 72 1.44 8.49 -1.96
CA LEU A 72 1.89 9.70 -1.28
C LEU A 72 0.81 10.80 -1.24
N ILE A 73 0.12 11.03 -2.37
CA ILE A 73 -0.99 12.00 -2.44
C ILE A 73 -2.07 11.62 -1.42
N TRP A 74 -2.53 10.37 -1.46
CA TRP A 74 -3.58 9.88 -0.58
C TRP A 74 -3.17 9.82 0.89
N THR A 75 -1.88 9.66 1.17
CA THR A 75 -1.33 9.75 2.53
C THR A 75 -1.60 11.13 3.12
N ARG A 76 -1.31 12.22 2.40
CA ARG A 76 -1.64 13.59 2.86
C ARG A 76 -3.15 13.79 3.01
N TYR A 77 -3.93 13.39 2.00
CA TYR A 77 -5.38 13.59 2.01
C TYR A 77 -6.06 12.89 3.19
N SER A 78 -5.59 11.72 3.61
CA SER A 78 -6.16 10.98 4.76
C SER A 78 -6.07 11.72 6.11
N LEU A 79 -5.11 12.64 6.26
CA LEU A 79 -4.93 13.46 7.47
C LEU A 79 -5.75 14.75 7.46
N VAL A 80 -6.17 15.20 6.27
CA VAL A 80 -6.99 16.41 6.06
C VAL A 80 -8.48 16.12 6.20
N ILE A 81 -8.89 14.88 5.93
CA ILE A 81 -10.29 14.46 6.10
C ILE A 81 -10.66 14.47 7.58
N THR A 82 -11.76 15.13 7.92
CA THR A 82 -12.34 15.16 9.27
C THR A 82 -13.54 14.22 9.33
N PRO A 83 -13.59 13.26 10.27
CA PRO A 83 -12.58 12.94 11.30
C PRO A 83 -11.38 12.19 10.73
N ARG A 84 -10.19 12.38 11.33
CA ARG A 84 -8.93 11.78 10.87
C ARG A 84 -9.00 10.26 10.89
N ASN A 85 -8.66 9.64 9.75
CA ASN A 85 -8.65 8.19 9.60
C ASN A 85 -7.22 7.67 9.51
N TRP A 86 -6.66 7.27 10.64
CA TRP A 86 -5.30 6.74 10.75
C TRP A 86 -5.09 5.44 9.98
N ASN A 87 -6.11 4.59 9.82
CA ASN A 87 -5.99 3.35 9.05
C ASN A 87 -5.86 3.66 7.55
N LEU A 88 -6.66 4.61 7.05
CA LEU A 88 -6.54 5.10 5.67
C LEU A 88 -5.17 5.77 5.43
N PHE A 89 -4.63 6.48 6.41
CA PHE A 89 -3.26 7.00 6.34
C PHE A 89 -2.24 5.88 6.21
N SER A 90 -2.24 4.92 7.13
CA SER A 90 -1.28 3.82 7.16
C SER A 90 -1.27 3.04 5.85
N VAL A 91 -2.44 2.62 5.35
CA VAL A 91 -2.49 1.81 4.13
C VAL A 91 -1.89 2.53 2.92
N ASN A 92 -2.15 3.83 2.74
CA ASN A 92 -1.59 4.58 1.61
C ASN A 92 -0.08 4.83 1.76
N LEU A 93 0.39 5.02 3.00
CA LEU A 93 1.81 5.14 3.30
C LEU A 93 2.56 3.85 2.97
N PHE A 94 2.01 2.70 3.37
CA PHE A 94 2.62 1.40 3.07
C PHE A 94 2.61 1.09 1.57
N VAL A 95 1.52 1.42 0.85
CA VAL A 95 1.51 1.32 -0.63
C VAL A 95 2.65 2.16 -1.22
N ALA A 96 2.82 3.41 -0.79
CA ALA A 96 3.91 4.26 -1.26
C ALA A 96 5.30 3.64 -0.99
N PHE A 97 5.53 3.13 0.21
CA PHE A 97 6.80 2.50 0.58
C PHE A 97 7.11 1.22 -0.21
N THR A 98 6.14 0.33 -0.35
CA THR A 98 6.31 -0.89 -1.15
C THR A 98 6.63 -0.55 -2.61
N ALA A 99 5.97 0.47 -3.17
CA ALA A 99 6.20 0.91 -4.54
C ALA A 99 7.58 1.55 -4.72
N ILE A 100 8.03 2.42 -3.81
CA ILE A 100 9.38 3.01 -3.80
C ILE A 100 10.45 1.91 -3.75
N TYR A 101 10.24 0.88 -2.94
CA TYR A 101 11.15 -0.25 -2.87
C TYR A 101 11.22 -1.03 -4.19
N GLN A 102 10.07 -1.30 -4.83
CA GLN A 102 10.03 -1.95 -6.14
C GLN A 102 10.74 -1.12 -7.22
N ILE A 103 10.52 0.20 -7.26
CA ILE A 103 11.21 1.12 -8.18
C ILE A 103 12.72 1.04 -7.98
N THR A 104 13.18 1.09 -6.73
CA THR A 104 14.62 1.03 -6.40
C THR A 104 15.26 -0.26 -6.90
N ARG A 105 14.57 -1.39 -6.76
CA ARG A 105 15.03 -2.69 -7.28
C ARG A 105 15.05 -2.74 -8.80
N ALA A 106 14.00 -2.25 -9.45
CA ALA A 106 13.92 -2.25 -10.90
C ALA A 106 15.01 -1.37 -11.54
N LEU A 107 15.27 -0.18 -10.97
CA LEU A 107 16.35 0.71 -11.43
C LEU A 107 17.74 0.07 -11.26
N ARG A 108 17.99 -0.61 -10.14
CA ARG A 108 19.25 -1.35 -9.94
C ARG A 108 19.42 -2.46 -10.97
N TYR A 109 18.36 -3.20 -11.27
CA TYR A 109 18.38 -4.26 -12.28
C TYR A 109 18.64 -3.71 -13.70
N GLN A 110 17.98 -2.62 -14.09
CA GLN A 110 18.21 -1.98 -15.39
C GLN A 110 19.65 -1.50 -15.56
N ARG A 111 20.25 -0.92 -14.50
CA ARG A 111 21.67 -0.50 -14.52
C ARG A 111 22.62 -1.68 -14.68
N GLN A 112 22.36 -2.80 -13.98
CA GLN A 112 23.17 -4.01 -14.11
C GLN A 112 23.08 -4.60 -15.52
N GLN A 113 21.88 -4.66 -16.10
CA GLN A 113 21.71 -5.15 -17.47
C GLN A 113 22.42 -4.27 -18.49
N ALA A 114 22.29 -2.94 -18.38
CA ALA A 114 23.01 -2.02 -19.27
C ALA A 114 24.55 -2.18 -19.18
N ALA A 115 25.09 -2.42 -17.98
CA ALA A 115 26.52 -2.68 -17.81
C ALA A 115 26.96 -4.03 -18.43
N LEU A 116 26.13 -5.08 -18.32
CA LEU A 116 26.38 -6.38 -18.94
C LEU A 116 26.30 -6.31 -20.47
N GLU A 117 25.35 -5.56 -21.02
CA GLU A 117 25.24 -5.33 -22.46
C GLU A 117 26.46 -4.54 -22.97
N ALA A 118 26.86 -3.47 -22.28
CA ALA A 118 28.06 -2.71 -22.62
C ALA A 118 29.33 -3.59 -22.60
N ALA A 119 29.46 -4.49 -21.61
CA ALA A 119 30.59 -5.41 -21.53
C ALA A 119 30.60 -6.48 -22.66
N LYS A 120 29.43 -6.90 -23.15
CA LYS A 120 29.32 -7.79 -24.33
C LYS A 120 29.66 -7.10 -25.64
N ILE A 121 29.41 -5.80 -25.74
CA ILE A 121 29.67 -5.00 -26.95
C ILE A 121 31.17 -4.72 -27.12
N ILE A 122 31.96 -4.75 -26.04
CA ILE A 122 33.43 -4.66 -26.11
C ILE A 122 33.96 -6.04 -26.53
N PRO A 123 34.31 -6.26 -27.82
CA PRO A 123 34.68 -7.59 -28.29
C PRO A 123 36.10 -7.91 -27.86
N SER A 124 36.39 -9.21 -27.85
CA SER A 124 37.69 -9.86 -27.71
C SER A 124 38.72 -9.48 -28.81
N ASP A 125 38.64 -8.28 -29.40
CA ASP A 125 39.54 -7.80 -30.46
C ASP A 125 40.81 -7.15 -29.90
N ALA A 126 40.95 -7.05 -28.58
CA ALA A 126 42.17 -6.59 -27.92
C ALA A 126 43.13 -7.73 -27.51
N ALA A 127 42.85 -8.98 -27.92
CA ALA A 127 43.55 -10.18 -27.43
C ALA A 127 44.27 -11.03 -28.51
N HIS A 128 44.45 -10.51 -29.73
CA HIS A 128 45.28 -11.17 -30.76
C HIS A 128 46.30 -10.21 -31.36
#